data_AF-A0A518BXN1-F1
#
_entry.id   AF-A0A518BXN1-F1
#
_cell.length_a   1.000
_cell.length_b   1.000
_cell.length_c   1.000
_cell.angle_alpha   90.00
_cell.angle_beta   90.00
_cell.angle_gamma   90.00
#
_symmetry.space_group_name_H-M   'P 1'
#
loop_
_entity.id
_entity.type
_entity.pdbx_description
1 polymer ?
#
loop_
_entity_poly.entity_id
_entity_poly.type
_entity_poly.pdbx_seq_one_letter_code
_entity_poly.pdbx_strand_id
1 'polypeptide(L)'
;MTKEPTPPENPGLQGTAFRPTTDAERADAIDQAFDYRGDVTLTLLGGKTVEGYLFDRVRDDRRCRVMAEDGSLTAVAYDDITEVVFTGRDPATGRSWENWMRIYAERKQAGLEASLDEHGRPVDVREDSAG
;
A
#
# COMPACT_ATOMS: atom_id res chain seq x y z
N MET A 1 8.75 -7.80 15.39
CA MET A 1 9.50 -6.56 15.07
C MET A 1 8.59 -5.72 14.19
N THR A 2 8.03 -4.67 14.77
CA THR A 2 7.15 -3.70 14.10
C THR A 2 7.93 -3.00 13.00
N LYS A 3 7.60 -3.24 11.72
CA LYS A 3 8.17 -2.42 10.64
C LYS A 3 7.45 -1.09 10.64
N GLU A 4 8.05 -0.12 11.34
CA GLU A 4 7.73 1.27 11.18
C GLU A 4 7.85 1.65 9.70
N PRO A 5 6.92 2.46 9.18
CA PRO A 5 6.97 2.83 7.80
C PRO A 5 8.19 3.75 7.59
N THR A 6 8.98 3.38 6.61
CA THR A 6 10.27 3.97 6.25
C THR A 6 10.03 4.99 5.14
N PRO A 7 10.66 6.19 5.20
CA PRO A 7 10.61 7.18 4.13
C PRO A 7 11.09 6.60 2.78
N PRO A 8 10.73 7.24 1.65
CA PRO A 8 11.00 6.72 0.31
C PRO A 8 12.47 6.39 0.08
N GLU A 9 12.76 5.11 -0.15
CA GLU A 9 14.11 4.59 -0.39
C GLU A 9 14.56 4.81 -1.84
N ASN A 10 13.67 5.29 -2.73
CA ASN A 10 13.95 5.38 -4.17
C ASN A 10 13.27 6.58 -4.88
N PRO A 11 13.76 7.82 -4.70
CA PRO A 11 13.19 9.01 -5.33
C PRO A 11 13.32 9.04 -6.86
N GLY A 12 14.15 8.17 -7.47
CA GLY A 12 14.39 8.15 -8.91
C GLY A 12 13.23 7.65 -9.77
N LEU A 13 12.22 7.01 -9.19
CA LEU A 13 11.04 6.53 -9.92
C LEU A 13 9.97 7.61 -10.13
N GLN A 14 10.05 8.73 -9.41
CA GLN A 14 9.09 9.83 -9.51
C GLN A 14 8.93 10.32 -10.95
N GLY A 15 7.67 10.46 -11.39
CA GLY A 15 7.31 10.88 -12.74
C GLY A 15 7.37 9.76 -13.79
N THR A 16 7.70 8.52 -13.39
CA THR A 16 7.75 7.38 -14.29
C THR A 16 6.40 6.66 -14.33
N ALA A 17 6.02 6.17 -15.52
CA ALA A 17 4.85 5.35 -15.73
C ALA A 17 5.25 3.96 -16.23
N PHE A 18 4.68 2.92 -15.63
CA PHE A 18 4.85 1.53 -16.02
C PHE A 18 3.52 0.97 -16.51
N ARG A 19 3.55 0.34 -17.68
CA ARG A 19 2.39 -0.32 -18.31
C ARG A 19 2.69 -1.81 -18.45
N PRO A 20 2.48 -2.59 -17.38
CA PRO A 20 2.78 -4.02 -17.41
C PRO A 20 1.87 -4.75 -18.41
N THR A 21 2.45 -5.59 -19.25
CA THR A 21 1.74 -6.38 -20.26
C THR A 21 1.60 -7.85 -19.87
N THR A 22 2.44 -8.31 -18.95
CA THR A 22 2.42 -9.66 -18.39
C THR A 22 2.12 -9.66 -16.90
N ASP A 23 1.78 -10.81 -16.35
CA ASP A 23 1.54 -11.00 -14.92
C ASP A 23 2.80 -10.76 -14.08
N ALA A 24 3.96 -11.15 -14.59
CA ALA A 24 5.23 -10.96 -13.91
C ALA A 24 5.60 -9.47 -13.82
N GLU A 25 5.43 -8.74 -14.93
CA GLU A 25 5.64 -7.28 -14.95
C GLU A 25 4.68 -6.54 -14.02
N ARG A 26 3.43 -7.01 -13.91
CA ARG A 26 2.44 -6.44 -12.99
C ARG A 26 2.87 -6.60 -11.53
N ALA A 27 3.31 -7.80 -11.16
CA ALA A 27 3.80 -8.07 -9.82
C ALA A 27 5.03 -7.20 -9.51
N ASP A 28 5.98 -7.07 -10.44
CA ASP A 28 7.17 -6.24 -10.27
C ASP A 28 6.82 -4.74 -10.14
N ALA A 29 5.91 -4.23 -10.97
CA ALA A 29 5.47 -2.83 -10.90
C ALA A 29 4.79 -2.50 -9.55
N ILE A 30 3.97 -3.43 -9.05
CA ILE A 30 3.34 -3.31 -7.72
C ILE A 30 4.39 -3.42 -6.62
N ASP A 31 5.43 -4.21 -6.86
CA ASP A 31 6.50 -4.30 -5.91
C ASP A 31 7.24 -2.98 -5.77
N GLN A 32 7.67 -2.44 -6.91
CA GLN A 32 8.29 -1.13 -6.98
C GLN A 32 7.40 -0.05 -6.38
N ALA A 33 6.08 -0.09 -6.60
CA ALA A 33 5.13 0.87 -6.01
C ALA A 33 5.09 0.81 -4.47
N PHE A 34 5.14 -0.40 -3.91
CA PHE A 34 5.21 -0.58 -2.45
C PHE A 34 6.56 -0.12 -1.87
N ASP A 35 7.66 -0.38 -2.59
CA ASP A 35 9.02 -0.01 -2.17
C ASP A 35 9.31 1.49 -2.41
N TYR A 36 8.60 2.12 -3.34
CA TYR A 36 8.67 3.57 -3.60
C TYR A 36 8.24 4.40 -2.40
N ARG A 37 7.32 3.88 -1.57
CA ARG A 37 6.81 4.53 -0.35
C ARG A 37 6.35 5.98 -0.58
N GLY A 38 5.78 6.25 -1.74
CA GLY A 38 5.16 7.52 -2.11
C GLY A 38 3.78 7.30 -2.71
N ASP A 39 3.09 8.39 -3.06
CA ASP A 39 1.81 8.30 -3.75
C ASP A 39 1.99 7.74 -5.16
N VAL A 40 1.15 6.77 -5.52
CA VAL A 40 1.08 6.20 -6.86
C VAL A 40 -0.31 6.43 -7.44
N THR A 41 -0.37 6.53 -8.76
CA THR A 41 -1.63 6.48 -9.50
C THR A 41 -1.72 5.13 -10.18
N LEU A 42 -2.71 4.33 -9.79
CA LEU A 42 -3.05 3.08 -10.45
C LEU A 42 -4.18 3.33 -11.43
N THR A 43 -3.97 2.99 -12.71
CA THR A 43 -5.05 2.94 -13.69
C THR A 43 -5.59 1.52 -13.76
N LEU A 44 -6.88 1.37 -13.49
CA LEU A 44 -7.58 0.10 -13.50
C LEU A 44 -8.24 -0.19 -14.85
N LEU A 45 -8.63 -1.44 -15.06
CA LEU A 45 -9.47 -1.88 -16.17
C LEU A 45 -10.72 -1.00 -16.24
N GLY A 46 -11.07 -0.59 -17.46
CA GLY A 46 -12.16 0.37 -17.69
C GLY A 46 -11.78 1.84 -17.50
N GLY A 47 -10.52 2.15 -17.20
CA GLY A 47 -9.99 3.52 -17.14
C GLY A 47 -10.23 4.24 -15.81
N LYS A 48 -10.71 3.54 -14.78
CA LYS A 48 -10.82 4.10 -13.42
C LYS A 48 -9.42 4.30 -12.84
N THR A 49 -9.15 5.44 -12.23
CA THR A 49 -7.88 5.70 -11.54
C THR A 49 -8.05 5.64 -10.02
N VAL A 50 -7.00 5.18 -9.34
CA VAL A 50 -6.88 5.22 -7.88
C VAL A 50 -5.56 5.90 -7.55
N GLU A 51 -5.65 7.08 -6.95
CA GLU A 51 -4.49 7.85 -6.50
C GLU A 51 -4.33 7.68 -4.99
N GLY A 52 -3.15 7.25 -4.55
CA GLY A 52 -2.86 7.12 -3.13
C GLY A 52 -1.64 6.30 -2.79
N TYR A 53 -1.53 5.95 -1.52
CA TYR A 53 -0.38 5.25 -0.95
C TYR A 53 -0.63 3.74 -0.87
N LEU A 54 0.25 2.96 -1.48
CA LEU A 54 0.23 1.50 -1.43
C LEU A 54 0.96 1.04 -0.15
N PHE A 55 0.18 0.60 0.84
CA PHE A 55 0.71 0.24 2.17
C PHE A 55 0.80 -1.27 2.40
N ASP A 56 0.19 -2.08 1.54
CA ASP A 56 0.22 -3.54 1.65
C ASP A 56 0.05 -4.24 0.30
N ARG A 57 0.69 -5.41 0.16
CA ARG A 57 0.57 -6.28 -1.01
C ARG A 57 0.61 -7.75 -0.59
N VAL A 58 -0.36 -8.54 -1.06
CA VAL A 58 -0.43 -9.99 -0.85
C VAL A 58 -0.16 -10.65 -2.20
N ARG A 59 1.05 -11.20 -2.37
CA ARG A 59 1.50 -11.80 -3.63
C ARG A 59 0.69 -13.04 -4.01
N ASP A 60 0.45 -13.93 -3.05
CA ASP A 60 -0.32 -15.16 -3.28
C ASP A 60 -1.77 -14.90 -3.71
N ASP A 61 -2.41 -13.88 -3.13
CA ASP A 61 -3.78 -13.45 -3.49
C ASP A 61 -3.79 -12.48 -4.68
N ARG A 62 -2.62 -12.07 -5.18
CA ARG A 62 -2.45 -11.05 -6.25
C ARG A 62 -3.30 -9.81 -6.00
N ARG A 63 -3.20 -9.27 -4.78
CA ARG A 63 -3.90 -8.05 -4.37
C ARG A 63 -2.98 -7.06 -3.70
N CYS A 64 -3.24 -5.78 -3.91
CA CYS A 64 -2.64 -4.70 -3.13
C CYS A 64 -3.72 -3.87 -2.45
N ARG A 65 -3.35 -3.20 -1.37
CA ARG A 65 -4.22 -2.27 -0.65
C ARG A 65 -3.64 -0.87 -0.77
N VAL A 66 -4.49 0.03 -1.26
CA VAL A 66 -4.17 1.44 -1.45
C VAL A 66 -5.04 2.25 -0.52
N MET A 67 -4.43 3.20 0.17
CA MET A 67 -5.13 4.26 0.87
C MET A 67 -5.24 5.45 -0.07
N ALA A 68 -6.45 5.75 -0.53
CA ALA A 68 -6.68 6.88 -1.39
C ALA A 68 -6.54 8.20 -0.63
N GLU A 69 -6.42 9.32 -1.35
CA GLU A 69 -6.25 10.65 -0.75
C GLU A 69 -7.40 11.05 0.19
N ASP A 70 -8.61 10.54 -0.04
CA ASP A 70 -9.79 10.75 0.81
C ASP A 70 -9.78 9.91 2.11
N GLY A 71 -8.74 9.08 2.31
CA GLY A 71 -8.61 8.18 3.46
C GLY A 71 -9.33 6.85 3.30
N SER A 72 -9.99 6.60 2.16
CA SER A 72 -10.62 5.31 1.90
C SER A 72 -9.57 4.23 1.65
N LEU A 73 -9.83 3.03 2.19
CA LEU A 73 -9.01 1.85 1.98
C LEU A 73 -9.61 1.03 0.85
N THR A 74 -8.88 0.87 -0.25
CA THR A 74 -9.31 0.10 -1.40
C THR A 74 -8.36 -1.07 -1.66
N ALA A 75 -8.92 -2.28 -1.75
CA ALA A 75 -8.19 -3.44 -2.26
C ALA A 75 -8.33 -3.51 -3.78
N VAL A 76 -7.22 -3.73 -4.48
CA VAL A 76 -7.14 -3.77 -5.94
C VAL A 76 -6.48 -5.09 -6.34
N ALA A 77 -7.11 -5.84 -7.25
CA ALA A 77 -6.50 -7.02 -7.84
C ALA A 77 -5.43 -6.63 -8.85
N TYR A 78 -4.36 -7.42 -8.94
CA TYR A 78 -3.27 -7.16 -9.89
C TYR A 78 -3.82 -7.16 -11.32
N ASP A 79 -4.73 -8.08 -11.61
CA ASP A 79 -5.34 -8.24 -12.93
C ASP A 79 -6.16 -7.03 -13.37
N ASP A 80 -6.66 -6.24 -12.41
CA ASP A 80 -7.35 -4.98 -12.68
C ASP A 80 -6.38 -3.84 -13.00
N ILE A 81 -5.09 -3.93 -12.66
CA ILE A 81 -4.13 -2.85 -12.87
C ILE A 81 -3.58 -2.90 -14.30
N THR A 82 -3.66 -1.77 -14.99
CA THR A 82 -3.21 -1.59 -16.38
C THR A 82 -2.05 -0.62 -16.50
N GLU A 83 -1.90 0.30 -15.54
CA GLU A 83 -0.80 1.25 -15.47
C GLU A 83 -0.51 1.61 -14.01
N VAL A 84 0.76 1.80 -13.70
CA VAL A 84 1.26 2.30 -12.42
C VAL A 84 2.09 3.54 -12.71
N VAL A 85 1.66 4.69 -12.21
CA VAL A 85 2.42 5.95 -12.30
C VAL A 85 2.94 6.29 -10.92
N PHE A 86 4.26 6.45 -10.83
CA PHE A 86 4.95 6.85 -9.61
C PHE A 86 4.86 8.36 -9.51
N THR A 87 3.77 8.86 -8.94
CA THR A 87 3.62 10.30 -8.76
C THR A 87 4.51 10.78 -7.63
N GLY A 88 5.03 12.00 -7.74
CA GLY A 88 5.67 12.64 -6.60
C GLY A 88 5.01 13.96 -6.34
N ARG A 89 3.73 13.89 -5.98
CA ARG A 89 3.23 14.88 -5.04
C ARG A 89 4.11 14.73 -3.80
N ASP A 90 4.72 15.85 -3.41
CA ASP A 90 5.81 15.91 -2.45
C ASP A 90 5.53 14.98 -1.24
N PRO A 91 6.45 14.10 -0.82
CA PRO A 91 6.27 13.27 0.36
C PRO A 91 5.92 14.09 1.62
N ALA A 92 6.24 15.40 1.63
CA ALA A 92 5.88 16.34 2.69
C ALA A 92 4.55 17.09 2.50
N THR A 93 3.85 16.97 1.36
CA THR A 93 2.46 17.47 1.22
C THR A 93 1.40 16.40 1.58
N GLY A 94 1.85 15.16 1.82
CA GLY A 94 1.63 14.45 3.09
C GLY A 94 0.24 13.91 3.43
N ARG A 95 -0.86 14.27 2.75
CA ARG A 95 -2.20 13.92 3.25
C ARG A 95 -2.43 12.40 3.36
N SER A 96 -1.96 11.59 2.42
CA SER A 96 -2.12 10.13 2.46
C SER A 96 -1.29 9.47 3.57
N TRP A 97 -0.03 9.92 3.74
CA TRP A 97 0.87 9.43 4.79
C TRP A 97 0.44 9.89 6.19
N GLU A 98 0.08 11.16 6.35
CA GLU A 98 -0.45 11.70 7.60
C GLU A 98 -1.79 11.04 7.95
N ASN A 99 -2.66 10.74 6.98
CA ASN A 99 -3.85 9.93 7.21
C ASN A 99 -3.50 8.53 7.70
N TRP A 100 -2.51 7.89 7.08
CA TRP A 100 -2.04 6.58 7.53
C TRP A 100 -1.47 6.66 8.96
N MET A 101 -0.67 7.67 9.28
CA MET A 101 -0.15 7.89 10.64
C MET A 101 -1.29 8.14 11.63
N ARG A 102 -2.34 8.89 11.25
CA ARG A 102 -3.54 9.09 12.09
C ARG A 102 -4.30 7.80 12.31
N ILE A 103 -4.60 7.05 11.25
CA ILE A 103 -5.29 5.75 11.34
C ILE A 103 -4.45 4.77 12.16
N TYR A 104 -3.13 4.78 12.01
CA TYR A 104 -2.22 3.95 12.80
C TYR A 104 -2.20 4.38 14.28
N ALA A 105 -2.15 5.70 14.56
CA ALA A 105 -2.21 6.22 15.92
C ALA A 105 -3.55 5.91 16.60
N GLU A 106 -4.68 6.09 15.91
CA GLU A 106 -6.02 5.74 16.39
C GLU A 106 -6.14 4.23 16.67
N ARG A 107 -5.60 3.39 15.79
CA ARG A 107 -5.56 1.94 16.00
C ARG A 107 -4.68 1.53 17.18
N LYS A 108 -3.52 2.17 17.35
CA LYS A 108 -2.61 1.94 18.49
C LYS A 108 -3.23 2.40 19.82
N GLN A 109 -4.00 3.48 19.82
CA GLN A 109 -4.69 3.98 21.02
C GLN A 109 -5.90 3.13 21.43
N ALA A 110 -6.52 2.42 20.49
CA ALA A 110 -7.65 1.53 20.76
C ALA A 110 -7.27 0.19 21.42
N GLY A 111 -6.00 -0.05 21.76
CA GLY A 111 -5.57 -1.28 22.42
C GLY A 111 -5.64 -2.54 21.55
N LEU A 112 -5.96 -2.40 20.25
CA LEU A 112 -5.65 -3.42 19.27
C LEU A 112 -4.13 -3.44 19.15
N GLU A 113 -3.48 -4.35 19.87
CA GLU A 113 -2.18 -4.85 19.48
C GLU A 113 -2.35 -5.41 18.07
N ALA A 114 -2.22 -4.55 17.06
CA ALA A 114 -2.08 -4.95 15.68
C ALA A 114 -0.70 -5.63 15.59
N SER A 115 -0.61 -6.84 16.13
CA SER A 115 0.41 -7.79 15.78
C SER A 115 0.16 -8.07 14.30
N LEU A 116 0.92 -7.34 13.50
CA LEU A 116 1.05 -7.61 12.08
C LEU A 116 2.13 -8.68 11.97
N ASP A 117 1.86 -9.72 11.19
CA ASP A 117 2.90 -10.70 10.85
C ASP A 117 4.04 -10.02 10.04
N GLU A 118 5.07 -10.79 9.69
CA GLU A 118 6.18 -10.31 8.84
C GLU A 118 5.73 -9.76 7.46
N HIS A 119 4.45 -9.96 7.11
CA HIS A 119 3.82 -9.54 5.87
C HIS A 119 2.74 -8.45 6.05
N GLY A 120 2.60 -7.84 7.22
CA GLY A 120 1.63 -6.74 7.40
C GLY A 120 0.16 -7.19 7.49
N ARG A 121 -0.09 -8.50 7.69
CA ARG A 121 -1.44 -9.04 7.85
C ARG A 121 -1.85 -9.03 9.32
N PRO A 122 -3.10 -8.70 9.64
CA PRO A 122 -3.60 -8.81 11.01
C PRO A 122 -3.60 -10.29 11.41
N VAL A 123 -2.81 -10.66 12.43
CA VAL A 123 -2.97 -11.97 13.05
C VAL A 123 -4.07 -11.88 14.10
N ASP A 124 -5.10 -12.70 13.94
CA ASP A 124 -6.10 -12.90 14.98
C ASP A 124 -5.39 -13.57 16.16
N VAL A 125 -5.18 -12.85 17.25
CA VAL A 125 -4.70 -13.44 18.51
C VAL A 125 -5.86 -14.29 19.02
N ARG A 126 -5.93 -15.54 18.57
CA ARG A 126 -6.74 -16.55 19.25
C ARG A 126 -6.17 -16.68 20.64
N GLU A 127 -6.97 -16.25 21.61
CA GLU A 127 -6.75 -16.42 23.04
C GLU A 127 -6.60 -17.93 23.32
N ASP A 128 -5.36 -18.40 23.44
CA ASP A 128 -5.06 -19.74 23.93
C ASP A 128 -5.52 -19.82 25.39
N SER A 129 -6.75 -20.30 25.57
CA SER A 129 -7.28 -20.76 26.84
C SER A 129 -6.54 -22.03 27.27
N ALA A 130 -5.56 -21.88 28.16
CA ALA A 130 -5.03 -22.95 29.00
C ALA A 130 -4.40 -22.30 30.24
N GLY A 131 -4.75 -22.63 31.49
CA GLY A 131 -5.67 -23.60 32.07
C GLY A 131 -5.62 -23.42 33.59
#